data_AF-A0A3C0GJU7-F1
#
_entry.id   AF-A0A3C0GJU7-F1
#
_cell.length_a   1.000
_cell.length_b   1.000
_cell.length_c   1.000
_cell.angle_alpha   90.00
_cell.angle_beta   90.00
_cell.angle_gamma   90.00
#
_symmetry.space_group_name_H-M   'P 1'
#
loop_
_entity.id
_entity.type
_entity.pdbx_description
1 polymer ?
#
loop_
_entity_poly.entity_id
_entity_poly.type
_entity_poly.pdbx_seq_one_letter_code
_entity_poly.pdbx_strand_id
1 'polypeptide(L)'
;VSDDKKDSSGSADATLEIEEKPRSDESVESKEDVVDDKFIEIVETFIKDVKSVESLESFWKENAKEFKRMKEGQEATYNGLLESFAKIKSELTKEENKDG
;
A
#
# COMPACT_ATOMS: atom_id res chain seq x y z
N VAL A 1 -52.67 -25.98 55.10
CA VAL A 1 -52.04 -25.31 53.94
C VAL A 1 -51.91 -26.38 52.87
N SER A 2 -52.70 -26.26 51.81
CA SER A 2 -52.81 -27.26 50.74
C SER A 2 -52.63 -26.56 49.41
N ASP A 3 -51.59 -27.01 48.72
CA ASP A 3 -51.36 -27.16 47.29
C ASP A 3 -52.42 -26.71 46.25
N ASP A 4 -51.89 -25.98 45.26
CA ASP A 4 -51.89 -26.31 43.81
C ASP A 4 -52.89 -25.66 42.84
N LYS A 5 -52.31 -25.32 41.67
CA LYS A 5 -52.86 -25.01 40.34
C LYS A 5 -53.60 -23.69 40.09
N LYS A 6 -53.02 -22.88 39.18
CA LYS A 6 -53.49 -22.86 37.77
C LYS A 6 -52.50 -22.15 36.81
N ASP A 7 -52.26 -22.86 35.72
CA ASP A 7 -51.35 -22.71 34.59
C ASP A 7 -51.47 -21.47 33.67
N SER A 8 -50.35 -21.26 32.96
CA SER A 8 -50.21 -20.94 31.52
C SER A 8 -50.58 -19.53 31.02
N SER A 9 -49.92 -18.92 30.04
CA SER A 9 -48.86 -19.32 29.10
C SER A 9 -48.33 -18.04 28.43
N GLY A 10 -47.07 -18.05 27.96
CA GLY A 10 -46.52 -16.92 27.22
C GLY A 10 -45.07 -17.10 26.78
N SER A 11 -44.84 -18.12 25.96
CA SER A 11 -43.60 -18.48 25.25
C SER A 11 -42.76 -17.28 24.73
N ALA A 12 -41.46 -17.31 25.00
CA ALA A 12 -40.44 -16.74 24.11
C ALA A 12 -39.16 -17.57 24.24
N ASP A 13 -39.14 -18.68 23.53
CA ASP A 13 -37.95 -19.39 23.09
C ASP A 13 -37.21 -18.52 22.06
N ALA A 14 -35.92 -18.25 22.30
CA ALA A 14 -34.90 -18.15 21.24
C ALA A 14 -33.52 -17.94 21.89
N THR A 15 -32.83 -19.07 22.05
CA THR A 15 -31.40 -19.24 22.23
C THR A 15 -30.61 -18.47 21.17
N LEU A 16 -29.64 -17.65 21.59
CA LEU A 16 -28.47 -17.32 20.77
C LEU A 16 -27.23 -17.29 21.67
N GLU A 17 -26.73 -18.50 21.91
CA GLU A 17 -25.31 -18.77 22.12
C GLU A 17 -24.59 -18.38 20.83
N ILE A 18 -23.84 -17.26 20.79
CA ILE A 18 -22.78 -17.07 19.80
C ILE A 18 -21.65 -16.20 20.41
N GLU A 19 -20.58 -16.93 20.72
CA GLU A 19 -19.16 -16.56 20.65
C GLU A 19 -18.60 -15.46 21.57
N GLU A 20 -17.80 -15.95 22.52
CA GLU A 20 -16.53 -15.33 22.89
C GLU A 20 -15.89 -14.66 21.66
N LYS A 21 -15.77 -13.33 21.68
CA LYS A 21 -14.76 -12.68 20.85
C LYS A 21 -13.41 -12.99 21.49
N PRO A 22 -12.52 -13.78 20.86
CA PRO A 22 -11.12 -13.50 21.05
C PRO A 22 -10.92 -12.14 20.39
N ARG A 23 -10.74 -11.08 21.19
CA ARG A 23 -10.10 -9.86 20.68
C ARG A 23 -8.59 -10.08 20.63
N SER A 24 -8.19 -11.20 20.02
CA SER A 24 -6.91 -11.27 19.35
C SER A 24 -7.21 -10.73 17.97
N ASP A 25 -6.77 -9.51 17.70
CA ASP A 25 -5.80 -9.37 16.64
C ASP A 25 -5.18 -8.00 16.79
N GLU A 26 -3.87 -8.03 17.00
CA GLU A 26 -2.92 -7.08 16.46
C GLU A 26 -3.43 -5.64 16.44
N SER A 27 -2.90 -4.82 17.35
CA SER A 27 -2.47 -3.50 16.90
C SER A 27 -1.64 -3.75 15.66
N VAL A 28 -2.29 -3.72 14.49
CA VAL A 28 -1.66 -3.56 13.20
C VAL A 28 -1.01 -2.20 13.36
N GLU A 29 0.22 -2.23 13.89
CA GLU A 29 1.21 -1.22 13.65
C GLU A 29 1.10 -0.98 12.16
N SER A 30 0.51 0.14 11.80
CA SER A 30 0.29 0.55 10.43
C SER A 30 1.62 0.41 9.70
N LYS A 31 1.84 -0.72 9.04
CA LYS A 31 2.85 -0.93 7.99
C LYS A 31 2.48 -0.10 6.74
N GLU A 32 1.78 1.01 6.94
CA GLU A 32 1.31 1.94 5.91
C GLU A 32 2.45 2.84 5.40
N ASP A 33 3.62 2.78 6.02
CA ASP A 33 4.81 3.55 5.61
C ASP A 33 5.70 2.83 4.58
N VAL A 34 5.41 1.56 4.29
CA VAL A 34 6.19 0.77 3.33
C VAL A 34 5.50 0.83 1.97
N VAL A 35 6.22 1.33 0.97
CA VAL A 35 5.73 1.33 -0.42
C VAL A 35 5.72 -0.10 -0.95
N ASP A 36 4.61 -0.49 -1.59
CA ASP A 36 4.44 -1.79 -2.21
C ASP A 36 5.59 -2.13 -3.17
N ASP A 37 6.11 -3.36 -3.08
CA ASP A 37 7.11 -3.89 -4.02
C ASP A 37 6.66 -3.78 -5.49
N LYS A 38 5.34 -3.85 -5.71
CA LYS A 38 4.75 -3.66 -7.05
C LYS A 38 5.00 -2.25 -7.59
N PHE A 39 4.98 -1.22 -6.76
CA PHE A 39 5.29 0.13 -7.20
C PHE A 39 6.77 0.24 -7.57
N ILE A 40 7.67 -0.38 -6.79
CA ILE A 40 9.10 -0.43 -7.10
C ILE A 40 9.33 -1.08 -8.47
N GLU A 41 8.70 -2.22 -8.73
CA GLU A 41 8.79 -2.93 -10.02
C GLU A 41 8.29 -2.07 -11.20
N ILE A 42 7.19 -1.34 -11.01
CA ILE A 42 6.65 -0.42 -12.01
C ILE A 42 7.66 0.69 -12.31
N VAL A 43 8.27 1.27 -11.27
CA VAL A 43 9.26 2.34 -11.44
C VAL A 43 10.50 1.82 -12.16
N GLU A 44 11.03 0.66 -11.77
CA GLU A 44 12.19 0.05 -12.43
C GLU A 44 11.92 -0.28 -13.90
N THR A 45 10.73 -0.80 -14.20
CA THR A 45 10.32 -1.10 -15.58
C THR A 45 10.18 0.18 -16.40
N PHE A 46 9.54 1.20 -15.83
CA PHE A 46 9.38 2.49 -16.49
C PHE A 46 10.73 3.16 -16.78
N ILE A 47 11.67 3.18 -15.82
CA ILE A 47 13.01 3.75 -16.01
C ILE A 47 13.77 3.05 -17.14
N LYS A 48 13.55 1.75 -17.37
CA LYS A 48 14.20 1.00 -18.46
C LYS A 48 13.61 1.29 -19.85
N ASP A 49 12.31 1.57 -19.93
CA ASP A 49 11.61 1.75 -21.21
C ASP A 49 11.47 3.22 -21.64
N VAL A 50 11.60 4.15 -20.71
CA VAL A 50 11.41 5.59 -20.98
C VAL A 50 12.42 6.13 -22.00
N LYS A 51 11.90 6.85 -23.00
CA LYS A 51 12.68 7.40 -24.13
C LYS A 51 12.81 8.92 -24.10
N SER A 52 12.26 9.57 -23.09
CA SER A 52 12.20 11.02 -23.02
C SER A 52 12.35 11.50 -21.59
N VAL A 53 13.17 12.55 -21.41
CA VAL A 53 13.38 13.17 -20.10
C VAL A 53 12.07 13.73 -19.55
N GLU A 54 11.20 14.29 -20.40
CA GLU A 54 9.90 14.83 -19.99
C GLU A 54 8.98 13.77 -19.37
N SER A 55 8.90 12.57 -19.97
CA SER A 55 8.13 11.46 -19.42
C SER A 55 8.72 10.99 -18.09
N LEU A 56 10.05 10.91 -18.01
CA LEU A 56 10.76 10.53 -16.80
C LEU A 56 10.46 11.51 -15.64
N GLU A 57 10.54 12.82 -15.88
CA GLU A 57 10.24 13.86 -14.89
C GLU A 57 8.75 13.91 -14.51
N SER A 58 7.86 13.72 -15.49
CA SER A 58 6.41 13.67 -15.26
C SER A 58 6.03 12.51 -14.35
N PHE A 59 6.53 11.31 -14.63
CA PHE A 59 6.27 10.13 -13.80
C PHE A 59 6.72 10.33 -12.35
N TRP A 60 7.90 10.93 -12.14
CA TRP A 60 8.39 11.22 -10.79
C TRP A 60 7.50 12.20 -10.04
N LYS A 61 7.01 13.22 -10.74
CA LYS A 61 6.13 14.25 -10.18
C LYS A 61 4.72 13.71 -9.89
N GLU A 62 4.17 12.91 -10.80
CA GLU A 62 2.85 12.29 -10.66
C GLU A 62 2.81 11.33 -9.46
N ASN A 63 3.91 10.61 -9.22
CA ASN A 63 4.02 9.65 -8.13
C ASN A 63 4.80 10.20 -6.91
N ALA A 64 4.92 11.53 -6.78
CA ALA A 64 5.74 12.17 -5.74
C ALA A 64 5.36 11.76 -4.31
N LYS A 65 4.09 11.45 -4.05
CA LYS A 65 3.61 10.98 -2.74
C LYS A 65 4.19 9.60 -2.40
N GLU A 66 4.19 8.69 -3.36
CA GLU A 66 4.70 7.33 -3.20
C GLU A 66 6.23 7.36 -3.07
N PHE A 67 6.92 8.19 -3.85
CA PHE A 67 8.36 8.41 -3.67
C PHE A 67 8.70 9.01 -2.30
N LYS A 68 7.84 9.89 -1.75
CA LYS A 68 8.05 10.44 -0.42
C LYS A 68 7.91 9.35 0.66
N ARG A 69 6.86 8.52 0.58
CA ARG A 69 6.69 7.35 1.46
C ARG A 69 7.88 6.38 1.34
N MET A 70 8.33 6.12 0.12
CA MET A 70 9.51 5.27 -0.11
C MET A 70 10.76 5.85 0.52
N LYS A 71 10.96 7.17 0.46
CA LYS A 71 12.08 7.81 1.12
C LYS A 71 12.02 7.63 2.65
N GLU A 72 10.83 7.70 3.23
CA GLU A 72 10.62 7.59 4.68
C GLU A 72 10.72 6.14 5.19
N GLY A 73 10.20 5.16 4.44
CA GLY A 73 10.20 3.74 4.85
C GLY A 73 11.25 2.83 4.20
N GLN A 74 11.80 3.23 3.05
CA GLN A 74 12.71 2.43 2.20
C GLN A 74 13.81 3.31 1.56
N GLU A 75 14.53 4.10 2.37
CA GLU A 75 15.48 5.11 1.89
C GLU A 75 16.54 4.54 0.92
N ALA A 76 17.05 3.34 1.18
CA ALA A 76 18.03 2.69 0.30
C ALA A 76 17.47 2.42 -1.10
N THR A 77 16.23 1.93 -1.20
CA THR A 77 15.54 1.71 -2.47
C THR A 77 15.27 3.03 -3.18
N TYR A 78 14.77 4.03 -2.45
CA TYR A 78 14.55 5.36 -2.98
C TYR A 78 15.83 5.96 -3.61
N ASN A 79 16.96 5.87 -2.90
CA ASN A 79 18.24 6.37 -3.40
C ASN A 79 18.70 5.61 -4.65
N GLY A 80 18.56 4.29 -4.71
CA GLY A 80 18.90 3.50 -5.89
C GLY A 80 18.06 3.85 -7.13
N LEU A 81 16.76 4.11 -6.94
CA LEU A 81 15.89 4.60 -8.01
C LEU A 81 16.28 6.03 -8.45
N LEU A 82 16.66 6.89 -7.51
CA LEU A 82 17.13 8.25 -7.82
C LEU A 82 18.43 8.25 -8.63
N GLU A 83 19.37 7.35 -8.31
CA GLU A 83 20.59 7.16 -9.11
C GLU A 83 20.27 6.66 -10.52
N SER A 84 19.37 5.68 -10.63
CA SER A 84 18.91 5.14 -11.92
C SER A 84 18.25 6.22 -12.77
N PHE A 85 17.42 7.06 -12.15
CA PHE A 85 16.80 8.22 -12.77
C PHE A 85 17.85 9.21 -13.30
N ALA A 86 18.83 9.59 -12.48
CA ALA A 86 19.86 10.54 -12.89
C ALA A 86 20.72 9.99 -14.04
N LYS A 87 21.01 8.69 -14.01
CA LYS A 87 21.73 7.98 -15.08
C LYS A 87 20.94 8.02 -16.39
N ILE A 88 19.70 7.54 -16.38
CA ILE A 88 18.85 7.50 -17.60
C ILE A 88 18.60 8.91 -18.14
N LYS A 89 18.31 9.88 -17.28
CA LYS A 89 18.19 11.30 -17.70
C LYS A 89 19.43 11.76 -18.45
N SER A 90 20.62 11.45 -17.93
CA SER A 90 21.88 11.81 -18.58
C SER A 90 22.11 11.06 -19.90
N GLU A 91 21.67 9.80 -20.02
CA GLU A 91 21.75 9.02 -21.25
C GLU A 91 20.81 9.58 -22.33
N LEU A 92 19.55 9.85 -21.98
CA LEU A 92 18.56 10.44 -22.88
C LEU A 92 18.97 11.83 -23.38
N THR A 93 19.50 12.70 -22.51
CA THR A 93 20.02 14.01 -22.93
C THR A 93 21.24 13.88 -23.85
N LYS A 94 22.08 12.86 -23.69
CA LYS A 94 23.23 12.63 -24.58
C LYS A 94 22.81 12.06 -25.93
N GLU A 95 21.80 11.20 -25.98
CA GLU A 95 21.25 10.67 -27.24
C GLU A 95 20.59 11.78 -28.06
N GLU A 96 19.82 12.67 -27.42
CA GLU A 96 19.20 13.82 -28.09
C GLU A 96 20.22 14.74 -28.78
N ASN A 97 21.45 14.82 -28.26
CA ASN A 97 22.53 15.64 -28.83
C ASN A 97 23.42 14.91 -29.85
N LYS A 98 23.23 13.61 -30.10
CA LYS A 98 24.00 12.84 -31.07
C LYS A 98 23.32 12.68 -32.43
N ASP A 99 22.03 12.95 -32.52
CA ASP A 99 21.24 12.86 -33.75
C ASP A 99 21.07 14.23 -34.46
N GLY A 100 21.79 15.26 -34.00
CA GLY A 100 21.78 16.63 -34.55
C GLY A 100 22.95 16.96 -35.45
#